data_AF-A0AAN6RA61-F1
#
_entry.id   AF-A0AAN6RA61-F1
#
_cell.length_a   1.000
_cell.length_b   1.000
_cell.length_c   1.000
_cell.angle_alpha   90.00
_cell.angle_beta   90.00
_cell.angle_gamma   90.00
#
_symmetry.space_group_name_H-M   'P 1'
#
loop_
_entity.id
_entity.type
_entity.pdbx_description
1 polymer ?
#
loop_
_entity_poly.entity_id
_entity_poly.type
_entity_poly.pdbx_seq_one_letter_code
_entity_poly.pdbx_strand_id
1 'polypeptide(L)'
;MGDSGFARFKERLRGRFSDSHPTSASRFARVHSSYFRVSFGRPGGEPALDAVRIMLFDRIWGHVSGISNADVLQSNPDDAYLSYHDVRLTNDDVDTLKNDWLTDNVIAFWEEYLEREFLVNYMTSNIVLLRPSMSFMLLQTDDPLTLREALPDFTNTTHIFLPINDCHNVNEAEGGTHWSLLLVSAVDRIAFHYDSLPPGNREEALQATLKLGVLLNIHLRFISLDDSPVQENCSDCGVFVCLSMRHLLLKRLLLASSSEKISMNLGGIRVNASSGRREIVRIIDRFRRRGERRRSYVSTFAFVCSLLLITILPALPLLLFPESELSVRTQDWAQNLARTLPDTLREMKASLTKTWTNG
;
A
#
# COMPACT_ATOMS: atom_id res chain seq x y z
N MET A 1 -36.49 18.91 29.67
CA MET A 1 -35.33 18.35 30.41
C MET A 1 -34.48 17.61 29.38
N GLY A 2 -33.39 18.12 28.84
CA GLY A 2 -32.51 19.18 29.31
C GLY A 2 -31.07 18.68 29.25
N ASP A 3 -30.55 18.49 28.04
CA ASP A 3 -29.24 18.94 27.53
C ASP A 3 -28.05 19.07 28.51
N SER A 4 -27.84 18.12 29.44
CA SER A 4 -26.78 18.20 30.46
C SER A 4 -25.56 17.30 30.21
N GLY A 5 -25.58 16.48 29.16
CA GLY A 5 -24.46 15.57 28.82
C GLY A 5 -23.38 16.22 27.95
N PHE A 6 -23.79 17.00 26.95
CA PHE A 6 -22.88 17.56 25.94
C PHE A 6 -22.09 18.78 26.45
N ALA A 7 -22.65 19.52 27.43
CA ALA A 7 -21.98 20.65 28.06
C ALA A 7 -20.80 20.21 28.96
N ARG A 8 -20.93 19.08 29.70
CA ARG A 8 -19.83 18.53 30.53
C ARG A 8 -18.67 17.96 29.72
N PHE A 9 -18.94 17.52 28.49
CA PHE A 9 -17.90 17.00 27.59
C PHE A 9 -17.00 18.13 27.05
N LYS A 10 -17.57 19.30 26.73
CA LYS A 10 -16.80 20.48 26.28
C LYS A 10 -15.93 21.10 27.39
N GLU A 11 -16.35 21.01 28.64
CA GLU A 11 -15.59 21.57 29.77
C GLU A 11 -14.34 20.75 30.10
N ARG A 12 -14.38 19.42 29.92
CA ARG A 12 -13.21 18.54 30.09
C ARG A 12 -12.13 18.70 29.02
N LEU A 13 -12.49 19.20 27.83
CA LEU A 13 -11.53 19.50 26.76
C LEU A 13 -10.82 20.86 26.94
N ARG A 14 -11.31 21.75 27.81
CA ARG A 14 -10.67 23.05 28.08
C ARG A 14 -9.67 23.03 29.24
N GLY A 15 -9.63 21.97 30.05
CA GLY A 15 -8.86 21.93 31.31
C GLY A 15 -7.45 21.32 31.25
N ARG A 16 -6.92 20.95 30.08
CA ARG A 16 -5.56 20.37 29.97
C ARG A 16 -4.71 21.05 28.90
N PHE A 17 -4.54 22.36 29.02
CA PHE A 17 -3.40 23.09 28.42
C PHE A 17 -3.12 24.32 29.28
N SER A 18 -2.71 24.08 30.52
CA SER A 18 -1.93 25.06 31.27
C SER A 18 -0.75 24.31 31.85
N ASP A 19 0.44 24.80 31.51
CA ASP A 19 1.77 24.43 32.00
C ASP A 19 2.60 23.55 31.07
N SER A 20 3.13 24.20 30.03
CA SER A 20 4.40 23.81 29.43
C SER A 20 5.20 25.07 29.10
N HIS A 21 6.42 25.15 29.65
CA HIS A 21 7.40 26.20 29.38
C HIS A 21 7.67 26.37 27.88
N PRO A 22 7.96 27.60 27.40
CA PRO A 22 8.07 27.88 25.97
C PRO A 22 9.32 27.22 25.36
N THR A 23 9.11 26.30 24.43
CA THR A 23 10.14 25.79 23.51
C THR A 23 10.42 26.82 22.40
N SER A 24 11.58 26.70 21.74
CA SER A 24 12.11 27.64 20.73
C SER A 24 11.17 27.95 19.56
N ALA A 25 10.19 27.08 19.28
CA ALA A 25 9.15 27.30 18.27
C ALA A 25 8.18 28.44 18.62
N SER A 26 7.90 28.68 19.91
CA SER A 26 7.00 29.76 20.34
C SER A 26 7.66 31.16 20.26
N ARG A 27 8.99 31.23 20.23
CA ARG A 27 9.74 32.46 19.91
C ARG A 27 9.68 32.81 18.41
N PHE A 28 9.60 31.81 17.52
CA PHE A 28 9.46 32.03 16.08
C PHE A 28 8.05 32.47 15.66
N ALA A 29 7.00 31.92 16.29
CA ALA A 29 5.62 32.33 16.05
C ALA A 29 5.35 33.81 16.42
N ARG A 30 6.08 34.35 17.41
CA ARG A 30 5.99 35.76 17.81
C ARG A 30 6.62 36.73 16.79
N VAL A 31 7.61 36.27 16.02
CA VAL A 31 8.21 37.05 14.91
C VAL A 31 7.25 37.08 13.71
N HIS A 32 6.52 35.99 13.44
CA HIS A 32 5.53 35.91 12.36
C HIS A 32 4.31 36.82 12.56
N SER A 33 3.81 36.96 13.80
CA SER A 33 2.69 37.87 14.11
C SER A 33 3.07 39.36 13.99
N SER A 34 4.34 39.68 14.19
CA SER A 34 4.87 41.06 14.07
C SER A 34 4.98 41.51 12.61
N TYR A 35 5.28 40.59 11.70
CA TYR A 35 5.32 40.83 10.26
C TYR A 35 3.92 41.08 9.66
N PHE A 36 2.89 40.42 10.20
CA PHE A 36 1.51 40.53 9.73
C PHE A 36 0.86 41.90 9.99
N ARG A 37 1.40 42.70 10.93
CA ARG A 37 0.83 44.02 11.29
C ARG A 37 1.42 45.17 10.47
N VAL A 38 2.50 44.96 9.74
CA VAL A 38 3.21 46.03 9.00
C VAL A 38 2.79 46.10 7.52
N SER A 39 2.17 45.05 6.97
CA SER A 39 1.82 45.00 5.54
C SER A 39 0.41 45.49 5.16
N PHE A 40 -0.48 45.76 6.13
CA PHE A 40 -1.83 46.28 5.87
C PHE A 40 -1.93 47.80 6.05
N GLY A 41 -1.11 48.54 5.30
CA GLY A 41 -0.97 49.98 5.48
C GLY A 41 -0.73 50.80 4.22
N ARG A 42 -1.25 50.42 3.05
CA ARG A 42 -1.43 51.34 1.90
C ARG A 42 -2.64 50.93 1.04
N PRO A 43 -3.52 51.87 0.64
CA PRO A 43 -4.62 51.59 -0.26
C PRO A 43 -4.13 51.64 -1.71
N GLY A 44 -4.33 50.56 -2.46
CA GLY A 44 -4.10 50.53 -3.92
C GLY A 44 -3.04 49.52 -4.36
N GLY A 45 -3.43 48.25 -4.49
CA GLY A 45 -2.65 47.18 -5.10
C GLY A 45 -3.44 45.87 -5.00
N GLU A 46 -3.69 45.20 -6.13
CA GLU A 46 -4.61 44.06 -6.22
C GLU A 46 -4.22 42.89 -5.29
N PRO A 47 -5.05 42.56 -4.27
CA PRO A 47 -4.72 41.57 -3.24
C PRO A 47 -4.79 40.11 -3.71
N ALA A 48 -5.21 39.85 -4.95
CA ALA A 48 -5.49 38.50 -5.44
C ALA A 48 -4.22 37.72 -5.87
N LEU A 49 -3.23 38.39 -6.46
CA LEU A 49 -2.04 37.70 -7.01
C LEU A 49 -1.01 37.34 -5.94
N ASP A 50 -0.88 38.13 -4.87
CA ASP A 50 0.07 37.85 -3.78
C ASP A 50 -0.46 36.78 -2.81
N ALA A 51 -1.78 36.67 -2.63
CA ALA A 51 -2.40 35.58 -1.87
C ALA A 51 -2.19 34.22 -2.56
N VAL A 52 -2.34 34.16 -3.89
CA VAL A 52 -2.09 32.93 -4.67
C VAL A 52 -0.62 32.52 -4.60
N ARG A 53 0.31 33.48 -4.61
CA ARG A 53 1.76 33.24 -4.50
C ARG A 53 2.18 32.67 -3.15
N ILE A 54 1.64 33.21 -2.05
CA ILE A 54 1.93 32.71 -0.69
C ILE A 54 1.35 31.31 -0.51
N MET A 55 0.12 31.06 -0.99
CA MET A 55 -0.49 29.72 -0.92
C MET A 55 0.29 28.68 -1.72
N LEU A 56 0.84 29.02 -2.89
CA LEU A 56 1.68 28.11 -3.66
C LEU A 56 3.02 27.84 -2.95
N PHE A 57 3.65 28.86 -2.38
CA PHE A 57 4.91 28.70 -1.65
C PHE A 57 4.74 27.85 -0.39
N ASP A 58 3.69 28.07 0.40
CA ASP A 58 3.38 27.27 1.59
C ASP A 58 3.00 25.82 1.23
N ARG A 59 2.28 25.61 0.12
CA ARG A 59 1.90 24.27 -0.34
C ARG A 59 3.10 23.47 -0.87
N ILE A 60 4.04 24.16 -1.52
CA ILE A 60 5.29 23.59 -2.01
C ILE A 60 6.26 23.33 -0.84
N TRP A 61 6.40 24.28 0.09
CA TRP A 61 7.25 24.12 1.27
C TRP A 61 6.72 23.06 2.24
N GLY A 62 5.40 22.94 2.39
CA GLY A 62 4.75 21.84 3.11
C GLY A 62 5.02 20.46 2.51
N HIS A 63 5.22 20.36 1.19
CA HIS A 63 5.64 19.11 0.53
C HIS A 63 7.13 18.79 0.74
N VAL A 64 7.97 19.80 0.94
CA VAL A 64 9.43 19.64 1.10
C VAL A 64 9.83 19.40 2.56
N SER A 65 9.07 19.92 3.52
CA SER A 65 9.36 19.82 4.96
C SER A 65 8.73 18.61 5.67
N GLY A 66 7.95 17.79 4.96
CA GLY A 66 7.27 16.60 5.49
C GLY A 66 8.16 15.36 5.73
N ILE A 67 9.44 15.54 6.06
CA ILE A 67 10.29 14.46 6.58
C ILE A 67 11.05 15.02 7.78
N SER A 68 10.35 15.13 8.90
CA SER A 68 10.99 15.27 10.21
C SER A 68 10.88 13.94 10.95
N ASN A 69 11.98 13.49 11.55
CA ASN A 69 12.13 12.23 12.29
C ASN A 69 11.34 12.21 13.63
N ALA A 70 10.08 12.64 13.62
CA ALA A 70 9.22 12.75 14.80
C ALA A 70 7.95 11.88 14.73
N ASP A 71 7.75 11.08 13.69
CA ASP A 71 6.61 10.15 13.56
C ASP A 71 6.93 8.76 14.14
N VAL A 72 7.44 8.73 15.37
CA VAL A 72 7.23 7.57 16.28
C VAL A 72 6.06 7.93 17.21
N LEU A 73 5.02 8.53 16.64
CA LEU A 73 3.67 8.41 17.14
C LEU A 73 3.13 7.12 16.54
N GLN A 74 2.67 6.22 17.40
CA GLN A 74 2.10 4.92 17.04
C GLN A 74 1.11 5.14 15.88
N SER A 75 1.48 4.69 14.68
CA SER A 75 0.64 4.85 13.49
C SER A 75 -0.69 4.15 13.73
N ASN A 76 -1.80 4.73 13.30
CA ASN A 76 -3.12 4.15 13.54
C ASN A 76 -3.18 2.75 12.90
N PRO A 77 -3.67 1.70 13.58
CA PRO A 77 -3.81 0.36 13.01
C PRO A 77 -4.39 0.34 11.60
N ASP A 78 -5.40 1.19 11.33
CA ASP A 78 -6.11 1.27 10.05
C ASP A 78 -5.38 2.04 8.95
N ASP A 79 -4.28 2.75 9.27
CA ASP A 79 -3.54 3.51 8.27
C ASP A 79 -2.89 2.58 7.25
N ALA A 80 -2.87 3.01 5.97
CA ALA A 80 -2.24 2.23 4.91
C ALA A 80 -0.73 2.08 5.15
N TYR A 81 -0.26 0.83 5.26
CA TYR A 81 1.16 0.49 5.28
C TYR A 81 1.72 0.35 3.86
N LEU A 82 1.01 -0.39 2.99
CA LEU A 82 1.41 -0.66 1.60
C LEU A 82 0.17 -0.72 0.69
N SER A 83 0.27 -0.10 -0.48
CA SER A 83 -0.62 -0.40 -1.61
C SER A 83 0.21 -1.06 -2.70
N TYR A 84 -0.09 -2.31 -3.03
CA TYR A 84 0.59 -3.10 -4.05
C TYR A 84 -0.45 -3.68 -5.01
N HIS A 85 -0.54 -3.09 -6.19
CA HIS A 85 -1.58 -3.40 -7.18
C HIS A 85 -2.97 -3.34 -6.55
N ASP A 86 -3.73 -4.44 -6.60
CA ASP A 86 -5.11 -4.52 -6.15
C ASP A 86 -5.21 -4.84 -4.65
N VAL A 87 -4.08 -4.96 -3.94
CA VAL A 87 -4.03 -5.25 -2.51
C VAL A 87 -3.53 -4.05 -1.71
N ARG A 88 -4.21 -3.78 -0.60
CA ARG A 88 -3.82 -2.76 0.38
C ARG A 88 -3.63 -3.43 1.74
N LEU A 89 -2.47 -3.22 2.35
CA LEU A 89 -2.14 -3.63 3.70
C LEU A 89 -2.23 -2.41 4.63
N THR A 90 -2.85 -2.59 5.80
CA THR A 90 -2.85 -1.64 6.92
C THR A 90 -1.64 -1.88 7.84
N ASN A 91 -1.44 -1.05 8.86
CA ASN A 91 -0.44 -1.34 9.89
C ASN A 91 -0.82 -2.60 10.68
N ASP A 92 -2.10 -2.80 10.93
CA ASP A 92 -2.61 -3.96 11.67
C ASP A 92 -2.32 -5.27 10.92
N ASP A 93 -2.59 -5.30 9.60
CA ASP A 93 -2.25 -6.43 8.73
C ASP A 93 -0.78 -6.82 8.85
N VAL A 94 0.12 -5.83 8.82
CA VAL A 94 1.57 -6.07 8.90
C VAL A 94 2.00 -6.48 10.31
N ASP A 95 1.32 -6.00 11.34
CA ASP A 95 1.59 -6.36 12.72
C ASP A 95 1.26 -7.82 13.02
N THR A 96 0.25 -8.40 12.34
CA THR A 96 -0.05 -9.84 12.46
C THR A 96 1.12 -10.75 12.08
N LEU A 97 1.99 -10.30 11.16
CA LEU A 97 3.18 -11.06 10.75
C LEU A 97 4.22 -11.23 11.87
N LYS A 98 4.11 -10.48 12.97
CA LYS A 98 5.03 -10.62 14.11
C LYS A 98 4.85 -11.96 14.78
N ASN A 99 3.65 -12.29 15.26
CA ASN A 99 3.34 -13.55 15.97
C ASN A 99 1.83 -13.90 15.98
N ASP A 100 1.01 -13.33 15.10
CA ASP A 100 -0.44 -13.50 15.10
C ASP A 100 -0.97 -14.25 13.86
N TRP A 101 -2.28 -14.49 13.82
CA TRP A 101 -2.97 -15.06 12.67
C TRP A 101 -2.88 -14.12 11.48
N LEU A 102 -2.51 -14.66 10.31
CA LEU A 102 -2.46 -13.83 9.11
C LEU A 102 -3.87 -13.44 8.68
N THR A 103 -4.03 -12.17 8.32
CA THR A 103 -5.26 -11.65 7.73
C THR A 103 -5.41 -12.12 6.28
N ASP A 104 -6.64 -12.01 5.76
CA ASP A 104 -6.93 -12.19 4.34
C ASP A 104 -6.09 -11.26 3.45
N ASN A 105 -5.88 -10.01 3.85
CA ASN A 105 -5.07 -9.05 3.11
C ASN A 105 -3.60 -9.48 3.00
N VAL A 106 -3.03 -10.08 4.04
CA VAL A 106 -1.65 -10.60 4.00
C VAL A 106 -1.53 -11.78 3.04
N ILE A 107 -2.50 -12.70 3.05
CA ILE A 107 -2.53 -13.85 2.13
C ILE A 107 -2.76 -13.36 0.69
N ALA A 108 -3.71 -12.43 0.49
CA ALA A 108 -3.97 -11.80 -0.80
C ALA A 108 -2.73 -11.08 -1.34
N PHE A 109 -1.98 -10.36 -0.50
CA PHE A 109 -0.71 -9.75 -0.87
C PHE A 109 0.30 -10.79 -1.34
N TRP A 110 0.39 -11.92 -0.64
CA TRP A 110 1.30 -13.00 -1.02
C TRP A 110 0.96 -13.59 -2.38
N GLU A 111 -0.33 -13.81 -2.66
CA GLU A 111 -0.78 -14.27 -3.97
C GLU A 111 -0.50 -13.24 -5.06
N GLU A 112 -0.83 -11.96 -4.83
CA GLU A 112 -0.55 -10.86 -5.76
C GLU A 112 0.96 -10.77 -6.06
N TYR A 113 1.80 -10.93 -5.04
CA TYR A 113 3.25 -11.00 -5.19
C TYR A 113 3.68 -12.18 -6.08
N LEU A 114 3.15 -13.39 -5.84
CA LEU A 114 3.47 -14.57 -6.64
C LEU A 114 3.02 -14.39 -8.10
N GLU A 115 1.86 -13.79 -8.30
CA GLU A 115 1.28 -13.54 -9.62
C GLU A 115 2.13 -12.55 -10.43
N ARG A 116 2.42 -11.38 -9.84
CA ARG A 116 3.11 -10.27 -10.52
C ARG A 116 4.59 -10.53 -10.75
N GLU A 117 5.24 -11.27 -9.86
CA GLU A 117 6.70 -11.44 -9.92
C GLU A 117 7.11 -12.78 -10.56
N PHE A 118 6.21 -13.76 -10.61
CA PHE A 118 6.51 -15.07 -11.20
C PHE A 118 5.55 -15.43 -12.33
N LEU A 119 4.23 -15.52 -12.09
CA LEU A 119 3.27 -16.04 -13.08
C LEU A 119 3.19 -15.20 -14.36
N VAL A 120 3.47 -13.90 -14.30
CA VAL A 120 3.55 -13.05 -15.50
C VAL A 120 4.52 -13.59 -16.56
N ASN A 121 5.52 -14.38 -16.18
CA ASN A 121 6.49 -15.01 -17.07
C ASN A 121 6.03 -16.36 -17.64
N TYR A 122 4.88 -16.88 -17.20
CA TYR A 122 4.34 -18.21 -17.52
C TYR A 122 2.88 -18.12 -17.96
N MET A 123 2.55 -17.21 -18.89
CA MET A 123 1.17 -16.98 -19.32
C MET A 123 0.48 -18.22 -19.90
N THR A 124 1.24 -19.17 -20.44
CA THR A 124 0.70 -20.44 -20.98
C THR A 124 0.32 -21.45 -19.89
N SER A 125 0.69 -21.21 -18.63
CA SER A 125 0.35 -22.11 -17.52
C SER A 125 -1.12 -22.03 -17.13
N ASN A 126 -1.82 -20.92 -17.40
CA ASN A 126 -3.21 -20.68 -17.03
C ASN A 126 -3.53 -21.08 -15.57
N ILE A 127 -2.71 -20.61 -14.63
CA ILE A 127 -2.88 -20.86 -13.20
C ILE A 127 -3.58 -19.66 -12.57
N VAL A 128 -4.62 -19.92 -11.77
CA VAL A 128 -5.36 -18.89 -11.03
C VAL A 128 -5.03 -18.99 -9.54
N LEU A 129 -4.72 -17.85 -8.93
CA LEU A 129 -4.61 -17.69 -7.47
C LEU A 129 -5.87 -16.96 -7.00
N LEU A 130 -6.83 -17.69 -6.45
CA LEU A 130 -8.12 -17.14 -6.05
C LEU A 130 -8.01 -16.46 -4.70
N ARG A 131 -8.27 -15.15 -4.65
CA ARG A 131 -8.13 -14.34 -3.43
C ARG A 131 -8.93 -14.93 -2.25
N PRO A 132 -8.48 -14.77 -0.99
CA PRO A 132 -9.18 -15.29 0.18
C PRO A 132 -10.65 -14.86 0.25
N SER A 133 -10.96 -13.60 -0.08
CA SER A 133 -12.32 -13.07 -0.12
C SER A 133 -13.20 -13.76 -1.17
N MET A 134 -12.64 -14.10 -2.33
CA MET A 134 -13.33 -14.85 -3.39
C MET A 134 -13.56 -16.31 -2.99
N SER A 135 -12.58 -16.93 -2.31
CA SER A 135 -12.70 -18.29 -1.78
C SER A 135 -13.76 -18.37 -0.67
N PHE A 136 -13.80 -17.37 0.21
CA PHE A 136 -14.86 -17.21 1.20
C PHE A 136 -16.23 -17.03 0.53
N MET A 137 -16.36 -16.12 -0.43
CA MET A 137 -17.61 -15.90 -1.17
C MET A 137 -18.13 -17.18 -1.84
N LEU A 138 -17.23 -17.97 -2.43
CA LEU A 138 -17.57 -19.29 -2.99
C LEU A 138 -18.13 -20.23 -1.92
N LEU A 139 -17.50 -20.31 -0.76
CA LEU A 139 -17.95 -21.16 0.35
C LEU A 139 -19.31 -20.73 0.90
N GLN A 140 -19.60 -19.44 0.97
CA GLN A 140 -20.83 -18.91 1.57
C GLN A 140 -22.03 -18.87 0.61
N THR A 141 -21.79 -18.91 -0.70
CA THR A 141 -22.89 -18.81 -1.69
C THR A 141 -23.50 -20.17 -1.98
N ASP A 142 -24.81 -20.31 -1.79
CA ASP A 142 -25.52 -21.59 -2.00
C ASP A 142 -25.43 -22.08 -3.45
N ASP A 143 -25.81 -21.24 -4.42
CA ASP A 143 -25.65 -21.52 -5.85
C ASP A 143 -24.39 -20.84 -6.39
N PRO A 144 -23.28 -21.57 -6.60
CA PRO A 144 -22.04 -20.97 -7.04
C PRO A 144 -22.13 -20.40 -8.47
N LEU A 145 -23.12 -20.80 -9.27
CA LEU A 145 -23.30 -20.26 -10.63
C LEU A 145 -23.64 -18.76 -10.64
N THR A 146 -24.21 -18.22 -9.54
CA THR A 146 -24.47 -16.78 -9.41
C THR A 146 -23.20 -15.96 -9.27
N LEU A 147 -22.06 -16.59 -8.98
CA LEU A 147 -20.76 -15.92 -8.80
C LEU A 147 -19.96 -15.78 -10.10
N ARG A 148 -20.49 -16.23 -11.25
CA ARG A 148 -19.74 -16.22 -12.53
C ARG A 148 -19.22 -14.84 -12.94
N GLU A 149 -19.93 -13.77 -12.59
CA GLU A 149 -19.51 -12.39 -12.89
C GLU A 149 -18.56 -11.82 -11.82
N ALA A 150 -18.54 -12.41 -10.62
CA ALA A 150 -17.74 -11.95 -9.49
C ALA A 150 -16.41 -12.71 -9.33
N LEU A 151 -16.30 -13.89 -9.94
CA LEU A 151 -15.10 -14.72 -9.95
C LEU A 151 -14.37 -14.62 -11.30
N PRO A 152 -13.06 -14.96 -11.34
CA PRO A 152 -12.31 -15.04 -12.59
C PRO A 152 -12.93 -16.03 -13.59
N ASP A 153 -12.72 -15.79 -14.88
CA ASP A 153 -13.08 -16.77 -15.91
C ASP A 153 -12.14 -17.98 -15.84
N PHE A 154 -12.71 -19.16 -15.56
CA PHE A 154 -11.96 -20.40 -15.43
C PHE A 154 -11.82 -21.20 -16.73
N THR A 155 -12.36 -20.74 -17.86
CA THR A 155 -12.51 -21.52 -19.11
C THR A 155 -11.24 -22.26 -19.57
N ASN A 156 -10.06 -21.63 -19.45
CA ASN A 156 -8.78 -22.22 -19.86
C ASN A 156 -7.87 -22.58 -18.69
N THR A 157 -8.39 -22.53 -17.46
CA THR A 157 -7.59 -22.67 -16.24
C THR A 157 -7.12 -24.11 -16.08
N THR A 158 -5.82 -24.31 -15.85
CA THR A 158 -5.26 -25.64 -15.57
C THR A 158 -5.28 -25.94 -14.08
N HIS A 159 -4.91 -24.95 -13.26
CA HIS A 159 -4.80 -25.08 -11.82
C HIS A 159 -5.38 -23.87 -11.11
N ILE A 160 -6.03 -24.11 -9.96
CA ILE A 160 -6.61 -23.07 -9.12
C ILE A 160 -6.12 -23.29 -7.69
N PHE A 161 -5.50 -22.26 -7.11
CA PHE A 161 -5.19 -22.21 -5.68
C PHE A 161 -6.28 -21.43 -4.97
N LEU A 162 -6.79 -21.96 -3.85
CA LEU A 162 -7.79 -21.32 -3.01
C LEU A 162 -7.36 -21.43 -1.54
N PRO A 163 -7.14 -20.31 -0.85
CA PRO A 163 -7.08 -20.28 0.62
C PRO A 163 -8.45 -20.62 1.19
N ILE A 164 -8.51 -21.58 2.10
CA ILE A 164 -9.75 -22.04 2.75
C ILE A 164 -9.75 -21.62 4.21
N ASN A 165 -10.84 -21.01 4.66
CA ASN A 165 -11.09 -20.59 6.03
C ASN A 165 -12.41 -21.19 6.54
N ASP A 166 -12.48 -21.47 7.84
CA ASP A 166 -13.60 -22.07 8.57
C ASP A 166 -14.63 -21.05 9.08
N CYS A 167 -14.57 -19.80 8.63
CA CYS A 167 -15.62 -18.85 8.90
C CYS A 167 -16.93 -19.26 8.21
N HIS A 168 -18.02 -19.39 8.98
CA HIS A 168 -19.38 -19.63 8.47
C HIS A 168 -20.30 -18.42 8.60
N ASN A 169 -19.81 -17.32 9.20
CA ASN A 169 -20.62 -16.15 9.49
C ASN A 169 -20.18 -14.95 8.65
N VAL A 170 -20.95 -14.64 7.60
CA VAL A 170 -20.69 -13.51 6.69
C VAL A 170 -20.71 -12.14 7.37
N ASN A 171 -21.30 -12.03 8.57
CA ASN A 171 -21.41 -10.77 9.31
C ASN A 171 -20.29 -10.57 10.35
N GLU A 172 -19.44 -11.58 10.53
CA GLU A 172 -18.33 -11.53 11.47
C GLU A 172 -17.07 -11.06 10.73
N ALA A 173 -16.69 -9.82 10.98
CA ALA A 173 -15.39 -9.32 10.53
C ALA A 173 -14.28 -10.16 11.16
N GLU A 174 -13.29 -10.53 10.35
CA GLU A 174 -12.15 -11.36 10.79
C GLU A 174 -12.57 -12.71 11.40
N GLY A 175 -13.74 -13.23 11.00
CA GLY A 175 -14.23 -14.53 11.44
C GLY A 175 -13.39 -15.70 10.92
N GLY A 176 -13.60 -16.87 11.54
CA GLY A 176 -12.83 -18.07 11.29
C GLY A 176 -11.61 -18.20 12.20
N THR A 177 -11.11 -19.42 12.37
CA THR A 177 -10.03 -19.75 13.30
C THR A 177 -8.84 -20.42 12.64
N HIS A 178 -8.96 -20.85 11.38
CA HIS A 178 -7.94 -21.64 10.74
C HIS A 178 -7.86 -21.41 9.23
N TRP A 179 -6.64 -21.44 8.70
CA TRP A 179 -6.36 -21.38 7.28
C TRP A 179 -5.79 -22.72 6.77
N SER A 180 -6.30 -23.18 5.64
CA SER A 180 -5.74 -24.31 4.89
C SER A 180 -5.68 -23.96 3.40
N LEU A 181 -5.07 -24.82 2.58
CA LEU A 181 -4.90 -24.59 1.16
C LEU A 181 -5.59 -25.67 0.34
N LEU A 182 -6.37 -25.27 -0.67
CA LEU A 182 -6.89 -26.16 -1.70
C LEU A 182 -6.19 -25.86 -3.03
N LEU A 183 -5.64 -26.89 -3.67
CA LEU A 183 -5.12 -26.85 -5.03
C LEU A 183 -5.96 -27.75 -5.92
N VAL A 184 -6.62 -27.18 -6.91
CA VAL A 184 -7.41 -27.92 -7.89
C VAL A 184 -6.64 -28.03 -9.20
N SER A 185 -6.40 -29.25 -9.67
CA SER A 185 -6.04 -29.53 -11.06
C SER A 185 -7.32 -29.75 -11.85
N ALA A 186 -7.69 -28.77 -12.68
CA ALA A 186 -8.86 -28.87 -13.54
C ALA A 186 -8.65 -29.91 -14.65
N VAL A 187 -7.40 -30.09 -15.08
CA VAL A 187 -7.00 -31.07 -16.10
C VAL A 187 -7.17 -32.50 -15.58
N ASP A 188 -6.65 -32.79 -14.38
CA ASP A 188 -6.74 -34.12 -13.77
C ASP A 188 -8.05 -34.36 -13.03
N ARG A 189 -8.85 -33.29 -12.84
CA ARG A 189 -10.12 -33.27 -12.09
C ARG A 189 -9.96 -33.72 -10.64
N ILE A 190 -8.90 -33.24 -9.99
CA ILE A 190 -8.56 -33.57 -8.61
C ILE A 190 -8.35 -32.28 -7.82
N ALA A 191 -8.92 -32.24 -6.61
CA ALA A 191 -8.67 -31.20 -5.61
C ALA A 191 -7.84 -31.78 -4.47
N PHE A 192 -6.67 -31.19 -4.23
CA PHE A 192 -5.74 -31.56 -3.17
C PHE A 192 -5.85 -30.55 -2.03
N HIS A 193 -6.22 -31.02 -0.84
CA HIS A 193 -6.33 -30.21 0.35
C HIS A 193 -5.12 -30.42 1.26
N TYR A 194 -4.45 -29.32 1.60
CA TYR A 194 -3.29 -29.26 2.48
C TYR A 194 -3.67 -28.54 3.75
N ASP A 195 -3.55 -29.24 4.87
CA ASP A 195 -3.88 -28.72 6.18
C ASP A 195 -2.72 -28.92 7.15
N SER A 196 -2.36 -27.84 7.83
CA SER A 196 -1.28 -27.85 8.83
C SER A 196 -1.77 -28.18 10.25
N LEU A 197 -3.09 -28.23 10.48
CA LEU A 197 -3.72 -28.54 11.76
C LEU A 197 -4.90 -29.54 11.59
N PRO A 198 -4.65 -30.83 11.29
CA PRO A 198 -5.72 -31.83 11.11
C PRO A 198 -6.55 -32.08 12.40
N PRO A 199 -7.86 -32.42 12.29
CA PRO A 199 -8.61 -32.67 11.07
C PRO A 199 -8.97 -31.41 10.26
N GLY A 200 -8.76 -30.22 10.83
CA GLY A 200 -8.73 -28.93 10.13
C GLY A 200 -9.95 -28.62 9.25
N ASN A 201 -9.73 -27.86 8.18
CA ASN A 201 -10.78 -27.34 7.30
C ASN A 201 -11.21 -28.36 6.22
N ARG A 202 -11.30 -29.65 6.57
CA ARG A 202 -11.56 -30.71 5.60
C ARG A 202 -12.95 -30.59 4.96
N GLU A 203 -13.95 -30.24 5.76
CA GLU A 203 -15.33 -30.12 5.27
C GLU A 203 -15.48 -28.90 4.37
N GLU A 204 -14.92 -27.77 4.78
CA GLU A 204 -14.89 -26.52 4.02
C GLU A 204 -14.17 -26.75 2.68
N ALA A 205 -13.02 -27.42 2.69
CA ALA A 205 -12.29 -27.74 1.48
C ALA A 205 -13.08 -28.69 0.56
N LEU A 206 -13.84 -29.64 1.11
CA LEU A 206 -14.74 -30.50 0.35
C LEU A 206 -15.89 -29.69 -0.28
N GLN A 207 -16.53 -28.80 0.50
CA GLN A 207 -17.61 -27.94 -0.01
C GLN A 207 -17.11 -26.99 -1.11
N ALA A 208 -15.94 -26.36 -0.93
CA ALA A 208 -15.29 -25.56 -1.98
C ALA A 208 -15.03 -26.39 -3.24
N THR A 209 -14.57 -27.64 -3.08
CA THR A 209 -14.34 -28.56 -4.20
C THR A 209 -15.63 -28.85 -4.97
N LEU A 210 -16.73 -29.15 -4.27
CA LEU A 210 -18.02 -29.43 -4.90
C LEU A 210 -18.54 -28.20 -5.67
N LYS A 211 -18.51 -27.02 -5.04
CA LYS A 211 -18.98 -25.76 -5.65
C LYS A 211 -18.13 -25.34 -6.85
N LEU A 212 -16.81 -25.50 -6.75
CA LEU A 212 -15.92 -25.25 -7.88
C LEU A 212 -16.14 -26.25 -9.02
N GLY A 213 -16.44 -27.52 -8.71
CA GLY A 213 -16.83 -28.51 -9.72
C GLY A 213 -18.07 -28.09 -10.52
N VAL A 214 -19.07 -27.49 -9.85
CA VAL A 214 -20.26 -26.92 -10.51
C VAL A 214 -19.88 -25.76 -11.42
N LEU A 215 -19.05 -24.82 -10.96
CA LEU A 215 -18.58 -23.68 -11.77
C LEU A 215 -17.82 -24.12 -13.02
N LEU A 216 -16.94 -25.09 -12.87
CA LEU A 216 -16.12 -25.66 -13.94
C LEU A 216 -16.89 -26.65 -14.82
N ASN A 217 -18.12 -27.03 -14.44
CA ASN A 217 -18.91 -28.07 -15.09
C ASN A 217 -18.15 -29.40 -15.23
N ILE A 218 -17.43 -29.80 -14.16
CA ILE A 218 -16.68 -31.07 -14.07
C ILE A 218 -16.87 -31.70 -12.69
N HIS A 219 -16.83 -33.04 -12.64
CA HIS A 219 -16.74 -33.74 -11.35
C HIS A 219 -15.29 -33.70 -10.85
N LEU A 220 -15.07 -33.10 -9.67
CA LEU A 220 -13.77 -33.04 -9.01
C LEU A 220 -13.68 -34.11 -7.92
N ARG A 221 -12.61 -34.92 -7.96
CA ARG A 221 -12.28 -35.85 -6.88
C ARG A 221 -11.54 -35.09 -5.77
N PHE A 222 -12.03 -35.17 -4.54
CA PHE A 222 -11.38 -34.59 -3.38
C PHE A 222 -10.35 -35.54 -2.76
N ILE A 223 -9.17 -35.01 -2.43
CA ILE A 223 -8.11 -35.71 -1.69
C ILE A 223 -7.61 -34.76 -0.60
N SER A 224 -7.82 -35.15 0.66
CA SER A 224 -7.11 -34.52 1.78
C SER A 224 -5.77 -35.22 1.97
N LEU A 225 -4.69 -34.45 1.99
CA LEU A 225 -3.32 -34.97 2.06
C LEU A 225 -2.87 -35.07 3.51
N ASP A 226 -2.99 -36.27 4.07
CA ASP A 226 -2.63 -36.57 5.46
C ASP A 226 -1.12 -36.43 5.74
N ASP A 227 -0.29 -36.38 4.69
CA ASP A 227 1.17 -36.19 4.78
C ASP A 227 1.61 -34.71 4.67
N SER A 228 0.66 -33.78 4.76
CA SER A 228 0.96 -32.34 4.73
C SER A 228 1.84 -31.92 5.92
N PRO A 229 2.74 -30.93 5.75
CA PRO A 229 3.52 -30.37 6.85
C PRO A 229 2.61 -29.81 7.95
N VAL A 230 2.79 -30.32 9.17
CA VAL A 230 2.00 -29.96 10.35
C VAL A 230 2.67 -28.82 11.11
N GLN A 231 1.88 -27.88 11.61
CA GLN A 231 2.36 -26.77 12.45
C GLN A 231 2.47 -27.19 13.92
N GLU A 232 3.35 -26.53 14.67
CA GLU A 232 3.55 -26.81 16.11
C GLU A 232 2.73 -25.89 17.04
N ASN A 233 2.26 -24.74 16.53
CA ASN A 233 1.50 -23.74 17.30
C ASN A 233 0.07 -23.57 16.74
N CYS A 234 -0.67 -22.58 17.22
CA CYS A 234 -2.04 -22.30 16.77
C CYS A 234 -2.15 -21.11 15.79
N SER A 235 -1.05 -20.46 15.40
CA SER A 235 -1.10 -19.18 14.68
C SER A 235 -0.41 -19.14 13.33
N ASP A 236 0.35 -20.18 12.97
CA ASP A 236 1.13 -20.21 11.73
C ASP A 236 0.37 -20.75 10.52
N CYS A 237 -0.89 -21.15 10.64
CA CYS A 237 -1.65 -21.79 9.57
C CYS A 237 -1.66 -20.99 8.26
N GLY A 238 -1.88 -19.67 8.33
CA GLY A 238 -1.78 -18.78 7.16
C GLY A 238 -0.37 -18.74 6.54
N VAL A 239 0.68 -18.84 7.36
CA VAL A 239 2.07 -18.93 6.87
C VAL A 239 2.31 -20.25 6.13
N PHE A 240 1.76 -21.35 6.64
CA PHE A 240 1.81 -22.66 5.97
C PHE A 240 1.07 -22.63 4.63
N VAL A 241 -0.08 -21.95 4.54
CA VAL A 241 -0.79 -21.71 3.26
C VAL A 241 0.13 -20.98 2.27
N CYS A 242 0.70 -19.84 2.66
CA CYS A 242 1.59 -19.05 1.78
C CYS A 242 2.81 -19.86 1.30
N LEU A 243 3.48 -20.58 2.21
CA LEU A 243 4.69 -21.33 1.89
C LEU A 243 4.40 -22.58 1.05
N SER A 244 3.31 -23.29 1.33
CA SER A 244 2.87 -24.45 0.54
C SER A 244 2.47 -24.03 -0.87
N MET A 245 1.70 -22.94 -1.00
CA MET A 245 1.33 -22.35 -2.29
C MET A 245 2.56 -22.01 -3.12
N ARG A 246 3.53 -21.30 -2.54
CA ARG A 246 4.78 -20.99 -3.25
C ARG A 246 5.54 -22.24 -3.67
N HIS A 247 5.63 -23.24 -2.79
CA HIS A 247 6.37 -24.47 -3.10
C HIS A 247 5.71 -25.23 -4.27
N LEU A 248 4.40 -25.48 -4.18
CA LEU A 248 3.63 -26.13 -5.23
C LEU A 248 3.73 -25.36 -6.54
N LEU A 249 3.58 -24.04 -6.50
CA LEU A 249 3.67 -23.21 -7.69
C LEU A 249 5.06 -23.23 -8.32
N LEU A 250 6.08 -22.78 -7.58
CA LEU A 250 7.40 -22.49 -8.13
C LEU A 250 8.32 -23.71 -8.23
N LYS A 251 8.07 -24.76 -7.45
CA LYS A 251 8.94 -25.96 -7.41
C LYS A 251 8.30 -27.20 -8.01
N ARG A 252 6.97 -27.20 -8.22
CA ARG A 252 6.26 -28.31 -8.85
C ARG A 252 5.70 -27.87 -10.20
N LEU A 253 4.69 -27.00 -10.20
CA LEU A 253 3.90 -26.71 -11.39
C LEU A 253 4.70 -25.98 -12.48
N LEU A 254 5.45 -24.93 -12.14
CA LEU A 254 6.16 -24.12 -13.13
C LEU A 254 7.48 -24.72 -13.64
N LEU A 255 8.03 -25.73 -12.96
CA LEU A 255 9.26 -26.40 -13.38
C LEU A 255 9.00 -27.65 -14.21
N ALA A 256 7.81 -28.23 -14.11
CA ALA A 256 7.50 -29.46 -14.79
C ALA A 256 7.32 -29.28 -16.28
N SER A 257 7.80 -30.26 -17.03
CA SER A 257 7.46 -30.37 -18.45
C SER A 257 6.03 -30.93 -18.61
N SER A 258 5.38 -30.63 -19.72
CA SER A 258 3.98 -31.02 -19.97
C SER A 258 3.72 -32.53 -19.99
N SER A 259 4.76 -33.37 -20.07
CA SER A 259 4.68 -34.82 -20.07
C SER A 259 5.07 -35.48 -18.74
N GLU A 260 5.53 -34.71 -17.75
CA GLU A 260 6.02 -35.23 -16.49
C GLU A 260 4.91 -35.36 -15.45
N LYS A 261 4.84 -36.53 -14.80
CA LYS A 261 3.94 -36.71 -13.65
C LYS A 261 4.58 -36.11 -12.42
N ILE A 262 3.92 -35.10 -11.84
CA ILE A 262 4.38 -34.43 -10.64
C ILE A 262 3.61 -34.97 -9.44
N SER A 263 4.33 -35.34 -8.38
CA SER A 263 3.69 -35.57 -7.08
C SER A 263 3.27 -34.24 -6.46
N MET A 264 2.01 -34.20 -6.02
CA MET A 264 1.44 -33.08 -5.27
C MET A 264 1.62 -33.24 -3.76
N ASN A 265 2.15 -34.37 -3.29
CA ASN A 265 2.38 -34.60 -1.86
C ASN A 265 3.45 -33.65 -1.32
N LEU A 266 3.23 -33.17 -0.09
CA LEU A 266 4.20 -32.38 0.66
C LEU A 266 4.85 -33.17 1.81
N GLY A 267 4.63 -34.49 1.86
CA GLY A 267 5.28 -35.40 2.79
C GLY A 267 6.79 -35.22 2.84
N GLY A 268 7.33 -35.07 4.05
CA GLY A 268 8.77 -34.89 4.29
C GLY A 268 9.30 -33.47 4.04
N ILE A 269 8.47 -32.54 3.56
CA ILE A 269 8.86 -31.13 3.47
C ILE A 269 8.79 -30.49 4.84
N ARG A 270 9.86 -29.80 5.23
CA ARG A 270 9.91 -29.03 6.47
C ARG A 270 9.58 -27.58 6.19
N VAL A 271 8.55 -27.07 6.85
CA VAL A 271 8.12 -25.67 6.75
C VAL A 271 8.67 -24.92 7.96
N ASN A 272 9.39 -23.83 7.73
CA ASN A 272 9.85 -22.94 8.80
C ASN A 272 9.02 -21.66 8.79
N ALA A 273 7.96 -21.63 9.60
CA ALA A 273 7.01 -20.53 9.63
C ALA A 273 7.65 -19.20 10.08
N SER A 274 8.55 -19.22 11.08
CA SER A 274 9.25 -18.00 11.50
C SER A 274 10.10 -17.39 10.38
N SER A 275 10.73 -18.22 9.55
CA SER A 275 11.44 -17.76 8.36
C SER A 275 10.48 -17.23 7.29
N GLY A 276 9.32 -17.89 7.13
CA GLY A 276 8.23 -17.44 6.25
C GLY A 276 7.73 -16.04 6.62
N ARG A 277 7.37 -15.81 7.89
CA ARG A 277 6.97 -14.50 8.41
C ARG A 277 8.01 -13.42 8.11
N ARG A 278 9.28 -13.69 8.46
CA ARG A 278 10.40 -12.76 8.16
C ARG A 278 10.56 -12.52 6.66
N GLU A 279 10.30 -13.50 5.82
CA GLU A 279 10.37 -13.36 4.37
C GLU A 279 9.25 -12.45 3.85
N ILE A 280 8.00 -12.68 4.27
CA ILE A 280 6.85 -11.86 3.88
C ILE A 280 7.08 -10.40 4.29
N VAL A 281 7.46 -10.13 5.54
CA VAL A 281 7.79 -8.77 6.03
C VAL A 281 8.88 -8.12 5.18
N ARG A 282 9.98 -8.84 4.90
CA ARG A 282 11.08 -8.32 4.08
C ARG A 282 10.62 -7.93 2.67
N ILE A 283 9.70 -8.68 2.09
CA ILE A 283 9.13 -8.42 0.76
C ILE A 283 8.22 -7.20 0.79
N ILE A 284 7.32 -7.09 1.78
CA ILE A 284 6.45 -5.92 2.00
C ILE A 284 7.31 -4.65 2.13
N ASP A 285 8.31 -4.66 3.01
CA ASP A 285 9.19 -3.51 3.25
C ASP A 285 10.03 -3.13 2.03
N ARG A 286 10.38 -4.12 1.19
CA ARG A 286 11.07 -3.86 -0.08
C ARG A 286 10.18 -3.07 -1.03
N PHE A 287 8.91 -3.45 -1.16
CA PHE A 287 7.97 -2.74 -2.04
C PHE A 287 7.58 -1.37 -1.48
N ARG A 288 7.35 -1.26 -0.16
CA ARG A 288 7.11 0.03 0.51
C ARG A 288 8.22 1.03 0.22
N ARG A 289 9.48 0.66 0.46
CA ARG A 289 10.65 1.51 0.18
C ARG A 289 10.80 1.85 -1.31
N ARG A 290 10.44 0.94 -2.22
CA ARG A 290 10.42 1.22 -3.67
C ARG A 290 9.37 2.26 -4.02
N GLY A 291 8.19 2.19 -3.42
CA GLY A 291 7.10 3.16 -3.59
C GLY A 291 7.44 4.54 -3.02
N GLU A 292 8.06 4.60 -1.84
CA GLU A 292 8.55 5.84 -1.24
C GLU A 292 9.57 6.54 -2.14
N ARG A 293 10.58 5.81 -2.64
CA ARG A 293 11.58 6.37 -3.59
C ARG A 293 10.94 6.94 -4.85
N ARG A 294 9.96 6.24 -5.44
CA ARG A 294 9.24 6.73 -6.62
C ARG A 294 8.49 8.03 -6.33
N ARG A 295 7.81 8.14 -5.18
CA ARG A 295 7.13 9.37 -4.75
C ARG A 295 8.12 10.51 -4.52
N SER A 296 9.28 10.24 -3.92
CA SER A 296 10.34 11.25 -3.77
C SER A 296 10.80 11.79 -5.12
N TYR A 297 11.09 10.93 -6.10
CA TYR A 297 11.48 11.37 -7.45
C TYR A 297 10.40 12.21 -8.13
N VAL A 298 9.13 11.81 -8.03
CA VAL A 298 8.00 12.58 -8.60
C VAL A 298 7.89 13.95 -7.92
N SER A 299 8.03 14.01 -6.60
CA SER A 299 7.99 15.27 -5.85
C SER A 299 9.16 16.18 -6.22
N THR A 300 10.38 15.64 -6.32
CA THR A 300 11.56 16.41 -6.75
C THR A 300 11.43 16.88 -8.19
N PHE A 301 10.95 16.02 -9.09
CA PHE A 301 10.73 16.38 -10.49
C PHE A 301 9.67 17.47 -10.64
N ALA A 302 8.53 17.34 -9.96
CA ALA A 302 7.49 18.36 -9.93
C ALA A 302 8.03 19.69 -9.38
N PHE A 303 8.81 19.66 -8.30
CA PHE A 303 9.46 20.84 -7.75
C PHE A 303 10.40 21.53 -8.76
N VAL A 304 11.25 20.75 -9.44
CA VAL A 304 12.16 21.28 -10.47
C VAL A 304 11.37 21.86 -11.65
N CYS A 305 10.34 21.17 -12.15
CA CYS A 305 9.48 21.70 -13.22
C CYS A 305 8.76 23.00 -12.81
N SER A 306 8.23 23.08 -11.57
CA SER A 306 7.63 24.31 -11.05
C SER A 306 8.65 25.44 -10.97
N LEU A 307 9.88 25.16 -10.52
CA LEU A 307 10.95 26.16 -10.46
C LEU A 307 11.35 26.64 -11.86
N LEU A 308 11.47 25.75 -12.84
CA LEU A 308 11.77 26.11 -14.24
C LEU A 308 10.64 26.93 -14.86
N LEU A 309 9.37 26.59 -14.60
CA LEU A 309 8.22 27.38 -15.08
C LEU A 309 8.18 28.78 -14.46
N ILE A 310 8.56 28.92 -13.18
CA ILE A 310 8.57 30.23 -12.51
C ILE A 310 9.77 31.08 -12.92
N THR A 311 10.90 30.46 -13.30
CA THR A 311 12.15 31.19 -13.58
C THR A 311 12.43 31.42 -15.06
N ILE A 312 12.15 30.43 -15.92
CA ILE A 312 12.48 30.47 -17.34
C ILE A 312 11.31 31.02 -18.18
N LEU A 313 10.08 30.62 -17.86
CA LEU A 313 8.89 31.05 -18.63
C LEU A 313 8.72 32.58 -18.65
N PRO A 314 8.95 33.32 -17.54
CA PRO A 314 8.90 34.78 -17.57
C PRO A 314 10.09 35.39 -18.31
N ALA A 315 11.24 34.71 -18.39
CA ALA A 315 12.41 35.21 -19.11
C ALA A 315 12.34 34.95 -20.64
N LEU A 316 11.38 34.14 -21.10
CA LEU A 316 11.21 33.76 -22.50
C LEU A 316 10.94 34.95 -23.46
N PRO A 317 10.11 35.95 -23.09
CA PRO A 317 9.91 37.16 -23.91
C PRO A 317 11.20 37.96 -24.10
N LEU A 318 12.07 38.01 -23.08
CA LEU A 318 13.36 38.71 -23.16
C LEU A 318 14.32 38.05 -24.15
N LEU A 319 14.23 36.72 -24.32
CA LEU A 319 15.09 35.96 -25.24
C LEU A 319 14.56 35.97 -26.69
N LEU A 320 13.25 35.88 -26.87
CA LEU A 320 12.64 35.77 -28.20
C LEU A 320 12.21 37.11 -28.80
N PHE A 321 11.86 38.10 -27.97
CA PHE A 321 11.31 39.39 -28.38
C PHE A 321 11.87 40.55 -27.52
N PRO A 322 13.19 40.80 -27.54
CA PRO A 322 13.87 41.68 -26.59
C PRO A 322 13.36 43.14 -26.59
N GLU A 323 12.86 43.65 -27.72
CA GLU A 323 12.38 45.04 -27.86
C GLU A 323 10.85 45.21 -27.69
N SER A 324 10.14 44.17 -27.26
CA SER A 324 8.70 44.25 -27.05
C SER A 324 8.33 44.93 -25.72
N GLU A 325 7.15 45.58 -25.64
CA GLU A 325 6.63 46.10 -24.37
C GLU A 325 6.51 45.02 -23.27
N LEU A 326 6.27 43.77 -23.68
CA LEU A 326 6.24 42.61 -22.80
C LEU A 326 7.60 42.35 -22.15
N SER A 327 8.70 42.53 -22.88
CA SER A 327 10.06 42.40 -22.38
C SER A 327 10.42 43.49 -21.37
N VAL A 328 10.04 44.74 -21.62
CA VAL A 328 10.24 45.85 -20.67
C VAL A 328 9.50 45.60 -19.35
N ARG A 329 8.23 45.18 -19.41
CA ARG A 329 7.45 44.80 -18.21
C ARG A 329 8.05 43.63 -17.44
N THR A 330 8.65 42.69 -18.16
CA THR A 330 9.33 41.54 -17.55
C THR A 330 10.61 41.96 -16.80
N GLN A 331 11.39 42.88 -17.35
CA GLN A 331 12.57 43.44 -16.67
C GLN A 331 12.21 44.19 -15.39
N ASP A 332 11.16 45.03 -15.42
CA ASP A 332 10.67 45.74 -14.23
C ASP A 332 10.18 44.76 -13.15
N TRP A 333 9.48 43.70 -13.55
CA TRP A 333 9.08 42.63 -12.64
C TRP A 333 10.29 41.94 -11.98
N ALA A 334 11.30 41.56 -12.76
CA ALA A 334 12.50 40.90 -12.25
C ALA A 334 13.29 41.80 -11.28
N GLN A 335 13.38 43.10 -11.57
CA GLN A 335 14.05 44.08 -10.69
C GLN A 335 13.29 44.30 -9.39
N ASN A 336 11.96 44.34 -9.41
CA ASN A 336 11.16 44.42 -8.19
C ASN A 336 11.24 43.15 -7.34
N LEU A 337 11.23 41.97 -7.96
CA LEU A 337 11.41 40.69 -7.26
C LEU A 337 12.77 40.61 -6.54
N ALA A 338 13.83 41.10 -7.20
CA ALA A 338 15.17 41.15 -6.61
C ALA A 338 15.27 42.11 -5.41
N ARG A 339 14.43 43.15 -5.36
CA ARG A 339 14.37 44.11 -4.24
C ARG A 339 13.57 43.59 -3.05
N THR A 340 12.57 42.72 -3.27
CA THR A 340 11.66 42.21 -2.23
C THR A 340 12.07 40.86 -1.63
N LEU A 341 13.07 40.18 -2.20
CA LEU A 341 13.64 38.94 -1.65
C LEU A 341 14.38 39.19 -0.31
N PRO A 342 14.10 38.40 0.75
CA PRO A 342 14.80 38.50 2.03
C PRO A 342 16.31 38.27 1.92
N ASP A 343 17.10 38.90 2.78
CA ASP A 343 18.56 38.89 2.72
C ASP A 343 19.19 37.47 2.81
N THR A 344 18.51 36.51 3.43
CA THR A 344 18.94 35.10 3.51
C THR A 344 19.00 34.37 2.16
N LEU A 345 18.10 34.68 1.23
CA LEU A 345 18.15 34.16 -0.16
C LEU A 345 19.20 34.89 -1.00
N ARG A 346 19.53 36.14 -0.63
CA ARG A 346 20.59 36.94 -1.26
C ARG A 346 21.98 36.38 -0.91
N GLU A 347 22.16 35.90 0.32
CA GLU A 347 23.37 35.19 0.76
C GLU A 347 23.52 33.81 0.10
N MET A 348 22.44 33.03 -0.06
CA MET A 348 22.49 31.77 -0.82
C MET A 348 22.88 31.99 -2.29
N LYS A 349 22.37 33.05 -2.93
CA LYS A 349 22.75 33.42 -4.30
C LYS A 349 24.23 33.79 -4.40
N ALA A 350 24.76 34.52 -3.42
CA ALA A 350 26.19 34.89 -3.33
C ALA A 350 27.10 33.68 -3.06
N SER A 351 26.64 32.71 -2.26
CA SER A 351 27.37 31.46 -2.01
C SER A 351 27.42 30.56 -3.24
N LEU A 352 26.33 30.46 -4.00
CA LEU A 352 26.24 29.67 -5.23
C LEU A 352 27.05 30.26 -6.39
N THR A 353 27.14 31.59 -6.50
CA THR A 353 27.99 32.26 -7.51
C THR A 353 29.47 32.13 -7.19
N LYS A 354 29.87 32.14 -5.91
CA LYS A 354 31.27 31.88 -5.50
C LYS A 354 31.77 30.48 -5.86
N THR A 355 30.91 29.47 -5.79
CA THR A 355 31.24 28.09 -6.23
C THR A 355 31.36 27.93 -7.74
N TRP A 356 30.82 28.86 -8.54
CA TRP A 356 30.83 28.78 -10.01
C TRP A 356 31.98 29.55 -10.65
N THR A 357 32.57 30.51 -9.95
CA THR A 357 33.68 31.35 -10.46
C THR A 357 35.07 30.89 -10.00
N ASN A 358 35.16 29.87 -9.15
CA ASN A 358 36.42 29.26 -8.68
C ASN A 358 36.60 27.80 -9.15
N GLY A 359 36.01 27.45 -10.30
CA GLY A 359 36.25 26.19 -11.00
C GLY A 359 37.08 26.42 -12.26
#